data_AF-A0A3P6BT66-F1
#
_entry.id   AF-A0A3P6BT66-F1
#
_cell.length_a   1.000
_cell.length_b   1.000
_cell.length_c   1.000
_cell.angle_alpha   90.00
_cell.angle_beta   90.00
_cell.angle_gamma   90.00
#
_symmetry.space_group_name_H-M   'P 1'
#
loop_
_entity.id
_entity.type
_entity.pdbx_description
1 polymer ?
#
loop_
_entity_poly.entity_id
_entity_poly.type
_entity_poly.pdbx_seq_one_letter_code
_entity_poly.pdbx_strand_id
1 'polypeptide(L)'
;FIISPTCIRERVVFNSSIIFRSQPLNNFSPPRETRETDRIIAISERELERERDRMSGMVDASSWGAALVRISPYTFSAIGIAISIGVSVLGAAWGIYITGSSLIGAAIEAPRITSKNLISVIFCEAVAIYGVIVAIILQTKLESVPSSKMYDAESLRAGYAIFASGIIVGFANLVCGSFSVLFGFYFQICNQGNYFLCCRLCVGIIGSSCALSDAQNSTLFVKILVIEIFGSALGLFGVIVGIIMSAQATWPTK
;
A
#
# COMPACT_ATOMS: atom_id res chain seq x y z
N PHE A 1 12.62 9.97 4.89
CA PHE A 1 13.88 10.48 4.32
C PHE A 1 14.00 10.02 2.87
N ILE A 2 13.31 10.71 1.96
CA ILE A 2 13.46 10.60 0.49
C ILE A 2 13.38 12.03 -0.03
N ILE A 3 14.28 12.43 -0.92
CA ILE A 3 14.42 13.82 -1.37
C ILE A 3 13.46 14.08 -2.53
N SER A 4 12.56 15.05 -2.38
CA SER A 4 11.67 15.49 -3.46
C SER A 4 12.45 16.34 -4.49
N PRO A 5 12.30 16.11 -5.80
CA PRO A 5 13.12 16.75 -6.83
C PRO A 5 12.85 18.26 -7.02
N THR A 6 11.82 18.84 -6.39
CA THR A 6 11.52 20.28 -6.47
C THR A 6 12.64 21.15 -5.90
N CYS A 7 13.38 20.69 -4.88
CA CYS A 7 14.39 21.47 -4.16
C CYS A 7 15.62 21.88 -5.00
N ILE A 8 15.85 21.24 -6.15
CA ILE A 8 16.98 21.58 -7.03
C ILE A 8 16.66 22.79 -7.92
N ARG A 9 15.39 23.04 -8.25
CA ARG A 9 15.01 24.05 -9.27
C ARG A 9 15.16 25.50 -8.78
N GLU A 10 14.99 25.78 -7.48
CA GLU A 10 15.13 27.14 -6.95
C GLU A 10 16.57 27.65 -6.90
N ARG A 11 17.55 26.76 -6.65
CA ARG A 11 18.95 27.15 -6.42
C ARG A 11 19.68 27.66 -7.67
N VAL A 12 19.17 27.34 -8.87
CA VAL A 12 19.76 27.80 -10.15
C VAL A 12 19.24 29.18 -10.55
N VAL A 13 17.95 29.47 -10.34
CA VAL A 13 17.31 30.74 -10.74
C VAL A 13 17.87 31.95 -9.97
N PHE A 14 18.31 31.74 -8.73
CA PHE A 14 18.75 32.82 -7.85
C PHE A 14 20.04 33.53 -8.30
N ASN A 15 20.88 32.88 -9.13
CA ASN A 15 22.16 33.45 -9.58
C ASN A 15 22.09 34.24 -10.90
N SER A 16 20.88 34.43 -11.46
CA SER A 16 20.64 35.20 -12.69
C SER A 16 19.77 36.45 -12.48
N SER A 17 19.47 36.79 -11.23
CA SER A 17 18.55 37.88 -10.85
C SER A 17 19.25 39.20 -10.45
N ILE A 18 20.57 39.30 -10.66
CA ILE A 18 21.38 40.50 -10.38
C ILE A 18 22.01 40.95 -11.71
N ILE A 19 21.96 42.27 -11.98
CA ILE A 19 22.29 42.89 -13.27
C ILE A 19 21.32 42.52 -14.41
N PHE A 20 20.08 43.02 -14.37
CA PHE A 20 19.51 43.80 -15.48
C PHE A 20 18.22 44.53 -15.08
N ARG A 21 18.30 45.85 -14.85
CA ARG A 21 17.13 46.75 -14.79
C ARG A 21 17.54 48.15 -15.27
N SER A 22 16.68 48.78 -16.09
CA SER A 22 16.80 50.16 -16.64
C SER A 22 18.11 50.43 -17.42
N GLN A 23 18.11 50.49 -18.75
CA GLN A 23 17.72 51.66 -19.56
C GLN A 23 17.67 51.26 -21.07
N PRO A 24 16.85 51.91 -21.93
CA PRO A 24 16.89 51.72 -23.38
C PRO A 24 17.88 52.70 -24.06
N LEU A 25 18.80 52.19 -24.88
CA LEU A 25 19.72 53.03 -25.68
C LEU A 25 20.02 52.41 -27.05
N ASN A 26 20.20 53.29 -28.05
CA ASN A 26 20.32 52.92 -29.46
C ASN A 26 21.73 52.40 -29.84
N ASN A 27 21.79 51.68 -30.96
CA ASN A 27 22.97 51.45 -31.80
C ASN A 27 24.27 51.04 -31.09
N PHE A 28 24.53 49.73 -31.00
CA PHE A 28 25.90 49.23 -30.93
C PHE A 28 26.10 47.96 -31.76
N SER A 29 27.13 47.94 -32.60
CA SER A 29 27.53 46.76 -33.38
C SER A 29 28.22 45.75 -32.45
N PRO A 30 27.82 44.46 -32.43
CA PRO A 30 28.38 43.50 -31.48
C PRO A 30 29.88 43.21 -31.78
N PRO A 31 30.77 43.28 -30.78
CA PRO A 31 32.19 42.93 -30.93
C PRO A 31 32.36 41.41 -31.11
N ARG A 32 33.50 40.98 -31.66
CA ARG A 32 33.73 39.58 -32.08
C ARG A 32 33.66 38.54 -30.95
N GLU A 33 33.86 38.97 -29.70
CA GLU A 33 34.04 38.12 -28.53
C GLU A 33 32.77 37.38 -28.09
N THR A 34 31.58 37.99 -28.24
CA THR A 34 30.29 37.34 -27.89
C THR A 34 30.07 36.07 -28.71
N ARG A 35 30.53 36.07 -29.96
CA ARG A 35 30.39 34.96 -30.92
C ARG A 35 31.17 33.70 -30.51
N GLU A 36 32.07 33.76 -29.53
CA GLU A 36 32.71 32.58 -28.94
C GLU A 36 31.78 31.96 -27.87
N THR A 37 31.31 32.79 -26.93
CA THR A 37 30.37 32.41 -25.86
C THR A 37 29.06 31.85 -26.41
N ASP A 38 28.48 32.51 -27.43
CA ASP A 38 27.26 32.05 -28.11
C ASP A 38 27.43 30.66 -28.72
N ARG A 39 28.63 30.35 -29.25
CA ARG A 39 28.96 29.02 -29.79
C ARG A 39 29.14 27.99 -28.69
N ILE A 40 29.74 28.34 -27.55
CA ILE A 40 29.90 27.43 -26.41
C ILE A 40 28.52 27.09 -25.80
N ILE A 41 27.63 28.08 -25.64
CA ILE A 41 26.25 27.85 -25.19
C ILE A 41 25.50 26.94 -26.17
N ALA A 42 25.53 27.27 -27.47
CA ALA A 42 24.87 26.47 -28.51
C ALA A 42 25.54 25.12 -28.80
N ILE A 43 26.69 24.80 -28.19
CA ILE A 43 27.28 23.45 -28.14
C ILE A 43 26.79 22.73 -26.88
N SER A 44 26.80 23.39 -25.72
CA SER A 44 26.35 22.84 -24.44
C SER A 44 24.87 22.46 -24.46
N GLU A 45 23.99 23.29 -25.02
CA GLU A 45 22.57 22.96 -25.21
C GLU A 45 22.41 21.74 -26.12
N ARG A 46 23.14 21.68 -27.24
CA ARG A 46 23.15 20.51 -28.15
C ARG A 46 23.88 19.29 -27.59
N GLU A 47 24.55 19.38 -26.45
CA GLU A 47 25.04 18.20 -25.69
C GLU A 47 24.03 17.76 -24.64
N LEU A 48 23.40 18.69 -23.91
CA LEU A 48 22.26 18.39 -23.04
C LEU A 48 21.08 17.77 -23.80
N GLU A 49 20.81 18.20 -25.03
CA GLU A 49 19.82 17.58 -25.91
C GLU A 49 20.25 16.18 -26.36
N ARG A 50 21.50 16.00 -26.83
CA ARG A 50 22.03 14.66 -27.18
C ARG A 50 22.12 13.71 -25.98
N GLU A 51 22.32 14.20 -24.76
CA GLU A 51 22.24 13.39 -23.54
C GLU A 51 20.79 13.07 -23.17
N ARG A 52 19.86 14.00 -23.32
CA ARG A 52 18.42 13.76 -23.11
C ARG A 52 17.87 12.74 -24.12
N ASP A 53 18.27 12.81 -25.39
CA ASP A 53 17.88 11.83 -26.41
C ASP A 53 18.53 10.46 -26.16
N ARG A 54 19.79 10.43 -25.72
CA ARG A 54 20.47 9.19 -25.31
C ARG A 54 19.84 8.56 -24.06
N MET A 55 19.35 9.39 -23.13
CA MET A 55 18.59 8.96 -21.95
C MET A 55 17.23 8.37 -22.35
N SER A 56 16.51 9.02 -23.28
CA SER A 56 15.23 8.53 -23.82
C SER A 56 15.40 7.20 -24.55
N GLY A 57 16.40 7.09 -25.43
CA GLY A 57 16.66 5.86 -26.20
C GLY A 57 16.98 4.61 -25.37
N MET A 58 17.34 4.75 -24.09
CA MET A 58 17.50 3.62 -23.17
C MET A 58 16.18 3.17 -22.50
N VAL A 59 15.08 3.90 -22.68
CA VAL A 59 13.75 3.60 -22.11
C VAL A 59 12.85 2.84 -23.10
N ASP A 60 13.09 2.97 -24.41
CA ASP A 60 12.09 2.76 -25.46
C ASP A 60 11.86 1.32 -25.98
N ALA A 61 12.44 0.28 -25.36
CA ALA A 61 12.30 -1.11 -25.84
C ALA A 61 11.78 -2.14 -24.81
N SER A 62 12.01 -1.94 -23.51
CA SER A 62 11.72 -2.95 -22.48
C SER A 62 11.32 -2.37 -21.12
N SER A 63 10.98 -1.07 -21.07
CA SER A 63 10.67 -0.38 -19.82
C SER A 63 9.26 -0.67 -19.31
N TRP A 64 9.18 -1.43 -18.21
CA TRP A 64 7.94 -1.64 -17.43
C TRP A 64 7.28 -0.31 -17.02
N GLY A 65 8.05 0.77 -16.82
CA GLY A 65 7.51 2.09 -16.52
C GLY A 65 6.64 2.67 -17.65
N ALA A 66 7.04 2.44 -18.91
CA ALA A 66 6.26 2.89 -20.07
C ALA A 66 4.95 2.10 -20.23
N ALA A 67 4.92 0.83 -19.80
CA ALA A 67 3.68 0.04 -19.74
C ALA A 67 2.75 0.54 -18.63
N LEU A 68 3.28 0.82 -17.43
CA LEU A 68 2.51 1.34 -16.29
C LEU A 68 1.84 2.69 -16.62
N VAL A 69 2.57 3.64 -17.22
CA VAL A 69 2.02 4.97 -17.59
C VAL A 69 0.94 4.89 -18.69
N ARG A 70 0.92 3.83 -19.51
CA ARG A 70 -0.13 3.61 -20.54
C ARG A 70 -1.44 3.04 -19.98
N ILE A 71 -1.42 2.43 -18.80
CA ILE A 71 -2.61 1.88 -18.14
C ILE A 71 -3.38 3.02 -17.47
N SER A 72 -4.71 3.08 -17.68
CA SER A 72 -5.53 4.17 -17.16
C SER A 72 -5.60 4.14 -15.61
N PRO A 73 -5.54 5.30 -14.93
CA PRO A 73 -5.49 5.35 -13.45
C PRO A 73 -6.75 4.76 -12.81
N TYR A 74 -7.92 4.87 -13.47
CA TYR A 74 -9.16 4.24 -13.04
C TYR A 74 -9.05 2.70 -12.95
N THR A 75 -8.31 2.07 -13.87
CA THR A 75 -8.09 0.61 -13.82
C THR A 75 -7.23 0.23 -12.62
N PHE A 76 -6.17 0.97 -12.31
CA PHE A 76 -5.39 0.76 -11.08
C PHE A 76 -6.24 0.95 -9.82
N SER A 77 -7.05 2.01 -9.75
CA SER A 77 -7.92 2.23 -8.59
C SER A 77 -8.97 1.12 -8.42
N ALA A 78 -9.61 0.68 -9.51
CA ALA A 78 -10.59 -0.41 -9.48
C ALA A 78 -9.97 -1.75 -9.05
N ILE A 79 -8.76 -2.06 -9.53
CA ILE A 79 -8.01 -3.24 -9.09
C ILE A 79 -7.64 -3.12 -7.59
N GLY A 80 -7.24 -1.93 -7.14
CA GLY A 80 -6.94 -1.67 -5.72
C GLY A 80 -8.15 -1.93 -4.81
N ILE A 81 -9.33 -1.41 -5.19
CA ILE A 81 -10.60 -1.62 -4.48
C ILE A 81 -10.96 -3.11 -4.46
N ALA A 82 -10.87 -3.80 -5.60
CA ALA A 82 -11.18 -5.22 -5.73
C ALA A 82 -10.22 -6.13 -4.91
N ILE A 83 -8.92 -5.82 -4.91
CA ILE A 83 -7.93 -6.49 -4.06
C ILE A 83 -8.24 -6.24 -2.57
N SER A 84 -8.55 -4.99 -2.19
CA SER A 84 -8.83 -4.62 -0.80
C SER A 84 -9.95 -5.48 -0.19
N ILE A 85 -11.10 -5.57 -0.87
CA ILE A 85 -12.23 -6.39 -0.40
C ILE A 85 -11.95 -7.89 -0.54
N GLY A 86 -11.50 -8.35 -1.72
CA GLY A 86 -11.34 -9.78 -1.99
C GLY A 86 -10.30 -10.45 -1.11
N VAL A 87 -9.15 -9.81 -0.88
CA VAL A 87 -8.06 -10.34 -0.07
C VAL A 87 -8.38 -10.25 1.44
N SER A 88 -9.15 -9.23 1.88
CA SER A 88 -9.67 -9.17 3.26
C SER A 88 -10.68 -10.28 3.57
N VAL A 89 -11.60 -10.57 2.64
CA VAL A 89 -12.61 -11.62 2.81
C VAL A 89 -12.00 -13.02 2.76
N LEU A 90 -10.98 -13.25 1.90
CA LEU A 90 -10.14 -14.44 1.95
C LEU A 90 -9.42 -14.59 3.30
N GLY A 91 -9.00 -13.48 3.90
CA GLY A 91 -8.47 -13.40 5.27
C GLY A 91 -9.44 -13.97 6.31
N ALA A 92 -10.65 -13.42 6.37
CA ALA A 92 -11.64 -13.87 7.35
C ALA A 92 -12.10 -15.32 7.11
N ALA A 93 -12.39 -15.70 5.86
CA ALA A 93 -12.90 -17.03 5.53
C ALA A 93 -11.95 -18.15 5.97
N TRP A 94 -10.63 -17.94 5.82
CA TRP A 94 -9.62 -18.92 6.22
C TRP A 94 -9.49 -19.02 7.75
N GLY A 95 -9.49 -17.89 8.46
CA GLY A 95 -9.45 -17.87 9.93
C GLY A 95 -10.69 -18.51 10.55
N ILE A 96 -11.88 -18.22 10.00
CA ILE A 96 -13.16 -18.83 10.41
C ILE A 96 -13.14 -20.35 10.19
N TYR A 97 -12.59 -20.84 9.07
CA TYR A 97 -12.47 -22.28 8.80
C TYR A 97 -11.57 -23.00 9.84
N ILE A 98 -10.41 -22.41 10.18
CA ILE A 98 -9.47 -22.98 11.15
C ILE A 98 -10.07 -23.00 12.57
N THR A 99 -10.60 -21.86 13.04
CA THR A 99 -11.21 -21.77 14.38
C THR A 99 -12.50 -22.61 14.47
N GLY A 100 -13.35 -22.60 13.45
CA GLY A 100 -14.63 -23.30 13.44
C GLY A 100 -14.50 -24.82 13.44
N SER A 101 -13.59 -25.38 12.66
CA SER A 101 -13.32 -26.83 12.66
C SER A 101 -12.79 -27.32 14.02
N SER A 102 -11.86 -26.56 14.62
CA SER A 102 -11.34 -26.81 15.97
C SER A 102 -12.42 -26.68 17.05
N LEU A 103 -13.28 -25.67 16.95
CA LEU A 103 -14.36 -25.42 17.90
C LEU A 103 -15.41 -26.54 17.89
N ILE A 104 -15.83 -27.01 16.72
CA ILE A 104 -16.77 -28.13 16.59
C ILE A 104 -16.15 -29.42 17.15
N GLY A 105 -14.86 -29.66 16.90
CA GLY A 105 -14.12 -30.81 17.44
C GLY A 105 -14.04 -30.84 18.98
N ALA A 106 -14.01 -29.68 19.65
CA ALA A 106 -14.05 -29.59 21.11
C ALA A 106 -15.49 -29.54 21.67
N ALA A 107 -16.46 -29.05 20.89
CA ALA A 107 -17.86 -28.90 21.31
C ALA A 107 -18.59 -30.23 21.54
N ILE A 108 -18.16 -31.33 20.90
CA ILE A 108 -18.74 -32.66 21.12
C ILE A 108 -18.47 -33.22 22.52
N GLU A 109 -17.37 -32.83 23.16
CA GLU A 109 -16.99 -33.26 24.52
C GLU A 109 -17.43 -32.23 25.58
N ALA A 110 -17.39 -30.94 25.24
CA ALA A 110 -17.75 -29.85 26.16
C ALA A 110 -18.61 -28.77 25.47
N PRO A 111 -19.90 -29.00 25.18
CA PRO A 111 -20.74 -28.06 24.43
C PRO A 111 -20.86 -26.66 25.08
N ARG A 112 -20.63 -26.58 26.40
CA ARG A 112 -20.58 -25.33 27.20
C ARG A 112 -19.55 -24.28 26.75
N ILE A 113 -18.56 -24.66 25.92
CA ILE A 113 -17.50 -23.74 25.45
C ILE A 113 -17.95 -22.91 24.24
N THR A 114 -18.92 -23.42 23.47
CA THR A 114 -19.33 -22.89 22.16
C THR A 114 -19.68 -21.40 22.17
N SER A 115 -20.49 -20.97 23.16
CA SER A 115 -20.94 -19.59 23.30
C SER A 115 -19.85 -18.60 23.72
N LYS A 116 -18.75 -19.06 24.33
CA LYS A 116 -17.61 -18.21 24.67
C LYS A 116 -16.68 -18.05 23.48
N ASN A 117 -16.27 -19.17 22.88
CA ASN A 117 -15.26 -19.22 21.82
C ASN A 117 -15.77 -18.69 20.48
N LEU A 118 -17.07 -18.43 20.35
CA LEU A 118 -17.65 -17.64 19.25
C LEU A 118 -17.08 -16.20 19.20
N ILE A 119 -16.51 -15.67 20.31
CA ILE A 119 -15.82 -14.37 20.32
C ILE A 119 -14.67 -14.32 19.29
N SER A 120 -13.94 -15.43 19.10
CA SER A 120 -12.83 -15.54 18.16
C SER A 120 -13.30 -15.48 16.70
N VAL A 121 -14.52 -15.95 16.43
CA VAL A 121 -15.14 -15.91 15.10
C VAL A 121 -15.50 -14.48 14.71
N ILE A 122 -16.13 -13.71 15.61
CA ILE A 122 -16.54 -12.33 15.33
C ILE A 122 -15.35 -11.36 15.18
N PHE A 123 -14.22 -11.61 15.85
CA PHE A 123 -13.00 -10.84 15.60
C PHE A 123 -12.44 -11.09 14.19
N CYS A 124 -12.57 -12.33 13.68
CA CYS A 124 -12.18 -12.66 12.31
C CYS A 124 -13.13 -12.03 11.27
N GLU A 125 -14.44 -12.00 11.56
CA GLU A 125 -15.45 -11.31 10.73
C GLU A 125 -15.22 -9.79 10.67
N ALA A 126 -14.92 -9.15 11.81
CA ALA A 126 -14.65 -7.71 11.88
C ALA A 126 -13.51 -7.26 10.93
N VAL A 127 -12.50 -8.10 10.71
CA VAL A 127 -11.40 -7.85 9.77
C VAL A 127 -11.88 -7.80 8.32
N ALA A 128 -12.86 -8.63 7.93
CA ALA A 128 -13.50 -8.51 6.61
C ALA A 128 -14.33 -7.23 6.50
N ILE A 129 -15.10 -6.88 7.55
CA ILE A 129 -15.89 -5.63 7.59
C ILE A 129 -14.98 -4.40 7.39
N TYR A 130 -13.79 -4.36 7.99
CA TYR A 130 -12.84 -3.26 7.75
C TYR A 130 -12.39 -3.17 6.29
N GLY A 131 -12.16 -4.31 5.62
CA GLY A 131 -11.83 -4.35 4.19
C GLY A 131 -12.98 -3.84 3.29
N VAL A 132 -14.22 -4.19 3.62
CA VAL A 132 -15.42 -3.69 2.93
C VAL A 132 -15.57 -2.17 3.12
N ILE A 133 -15.40 -1.66 4.34
CA ILE A 133 -15.48 -0.23 4.65
C ILE A 133 -14.43 0.56 3.86
N VAL A 134 -13.18 0.10 3.80
CA VAL A 134 -12.12 0.76 3.01
C VAL A 134 -12.44 0.71 1.52
N ALA A 135 -12.93 -0.42 0.98
CA ALA A 135 -13.31 -0.51 -0.43
C ALA A 135 -14.38 0.52 -0.81
N ILE A 136 -15.39 0.74 0.05
CA ILE A 136 -16.42 1.78 -0.12
C ILE A 136 -15.80 3.18 -0.05
N ILE A 137 -14.96 3.46 0.95
CA ILE A 137 -14.29 4.77 1.09
C ILE A 137 -13.45 5.10 -0.14
N LEU A 138 -12.64 4.15 -0.63
CA LEU A 138 -11.82 4.31 -1.83
C LEU A 138 -12.68 4.53 -3.10
N GLN A 139 -13.85 3.89 -3.19
CA GLN A 139 -14.79 4.14 -4.29
C GLN A 139 -15.37 5.56 -4.24
N THR A 140 -15.70 6.09 -3.05
CA THR A 140 -16.15 7.49 -2.89
C THR A 140 -15.07 8.55 -3.16
N LYS A 141 -13.81 8.13 -3.37
CA LYS A 141 -12.68 8.98 -3.77
C LYS A 141 -12.42 9.00 -5.27
N LEU A 142 -13.29 8.40 -6.10
CA LEU A 142 -13.17 8.43 -7.57
C LEU A 142 -13.97 9.59 -8.16
N GLU A 143 -13.26 10.53 -8.80
CA GLU A 143 -13.86 11.68 -9.48
C GLU A 143 -13.68 11.56 -11.00
N SER A 144 -14.60 12.13 -11.79
CA SER A 144 -14.56 12.12 -13.24
C SER A 144 -13.65 13.23 -13.79
N VAL A 145 -12.48 12.85 -14.31
CA VAL A 145 -11.52 13.74 -14.96
C VAL A 145 -11.83 13.81 -16.47
N PRO A 146 -11.75 14.98 -17.13
CA PRO A 146 -11.93 15.07 -18.59
C PRO A 146 -10.82 14.31 -19.33
N SER A 147 -11.15 13.71 -20.48
CA SER A 147 -10.26 12.80 -21.23
C SER A 147 -8.89 13.40 -21.62
N SER A 148 -8.80 14.72 -21.71
CA SER A 148 -7.55 15.45 -21.98
C SER A 148 -6.55 15.49 -20.81
N LYS A 149 -6.99 15.18 -19.57
CA LYS A 149 -6.16 15.22 -18.34
C LYS A 149 -5.99 13.85 -17.66
N MET A 150 -6.50 12.77 -18.26
CA MET A 150 -6.47 11.43 -17.63
C MET A 150 -5.06 10.84 -17.44
N TYR A 151 -4.08 11.22 -18.28
CA TYR A 151 -2.68 10.79 -18.19
C TYR A 151 -1.76 11.85 -17.58
N ASP A 152 -2.31 12.89 -16.95
CA ASP A 152 -1.50 13.86 -16.20
C ASP A 152 -0.86 13.22 -14.94
N ALA A 153 0.26 13.80 -14.51
CA ALA A 153 1.00 13.34 -13.33
C ALA A 153 0.15 13.36 -12.05
N GLU A 154 -0.80 14.29 -11.89
CA GLU A 154 -1.70 14.30 -10.74
C GLU A 154 -2.72 13.15 -10.79
N SER A 155 -3.38 12.94 -11.93
CA SER A 155 -4.31 11.83 -12.18
C SER A 155 -3.65 10.46 -11.94
N LEU A 156 -2.43 10.27 -12.46
CA LEU A 156 -1.68 9.03 -12.27
C LEU A 156 -1.31 8.82 -10.78
N ARG A 157 -0.82 9.87 -10.10
CA ARG A 157 -0.47 9.83 -8.67
C ARG A 157 -1.68 9.46 -7.80
N ALA A 158 -2.86 10.01 -8.08
CA ALA A 158 -4.10 9.67 -7.38
C ALA A 158 -4.48 8.19 -7.59
N GLY A 159 -4.43 7.72 -8.85
CA GLY A 159 -4.70 6.32 -9.19
C GLY A 159 -3.80 5.32 -8.46
N TYR A 160 -2.48 5.59 -8.43
CA TYR A 160 -1.51 4.75 -7.72
C TYR A 160 -1.65 4.82 -6.20
N ALA A 161 -2.03 5.97 -5.62
CA ALA A 161 -2.26 6.09 -4.17
C ALA A 161 -3.45 5.24 -3.71
N ILE A 162 -4.55 5.22 -4.46
CA ILE A 162 -5.72 4.36 -4.20
C ILE A 162 -5.38 2.88 -4.40
N PHE A 163 -4.62 2.54 -5.44
CA PHE A 163 -4.14 1.18 -5.70
C PHE A 163 -3.26 0.64 -4.54
N ALA A 164 -2.26 1.43 -4.12
CA ALA A 164 -1.38 1.06 -3.02
C ALA A 164 -2.12 0.97 -1.67
N SER A 165 -3.06 1.89 -1.41
CA SER A 165 -3.95 1.83 -0.24
C SER A 165 -4.75 0.52 -0.20
N GLY A 166 -5.41 0.17 -1.30
CA GLY A 166 -6.21 -1.06 -1.41
C GLY A 166 -5.40 -2.33 -1.20
N ILE A 167 -4.18 -2.39 -1.76
CA ILE A 167 -3.22 -3.48 -1.53
C ILE A 167 -2.80 -3.57 -0.06
N ILE A 168 -2.39 -2.45 0.55
CA ILE A 168 -1.89 -2.43 1.93
C ILE A 168 -2.98 -2.87 2.90
N VAL A 169 -4.22 -2.41 2.74
CA VAL A 169 -5.34 -2.84 3.59
C VAL A 169 -5.70 -4.30 3.34
N GLY A 170 -5.78 -4.74 2.08
CA GLY A 170 -6.07 -6.13 1.74
C GLY A 170 -5.06 -7.09 2.36
N PHE A 171 -3.76 -6.83 2.19
CA PHE A 171 -2.70 -7.67 2.76
C PHE A 171 -2.59 -7.56 4.28
N ALA A 172 -2.83 -6.39 4.89
CA ALA A 172 -2.86 -6.24 6.34
C ALA A 172 -4.03 -7.01 6.97
N ASN A 173 -5.20 -7.02 6.33
CA ASN A 173 -6.36 -7.80 6.76
C ASN A 173 -6.18 -9.30 6.53
N LEU A 174 -5.56 -9.72 5.41
CA LEU A 174 -5.14 -11.11 5.19
C LEU A 174 -4.13 -11.57 6.26
N VAL A 175 -3.17 -10.73 6.66
CA VAL A 175 -2.27 -11.02 7.78
C VAL A 175 -3.04 -11.07 9.09
N CYS A 176 -3.98 -10.15 9.32
CA CYS A 176 -4.74 -10.10 10.56
C CYS A 176 -5.66 -11.34 10.76
N GLY A 177 -6.34 -11.80 9.70
CA GLY A 177 -7.20 -13.00 9.73
C GLY A 177 -6.47 -14.34 9.50
N SER A 178 -5.43 -14.35 8.64
CA SER A 178 -4.78 -15.57 8.13
C SER A 178 -3.27 -15.67 8.38
N PHE A 179 -2.66 -14.86 9.27
CA PHE A 179 -1.29 -15.15 9.70
C PHE A 179 -1.29 -16.44 10.54
N SER A 180 -1.14 -17.54 9.81
CA SER A 180 -1.14 -18.93 10.25
C SER A 180 -0.53 -19.78 9.14
N VAL A 181 -0.72 -19.41 7.86
CA VAL A 181 -0.32 -20.23 6.71
C VAL A 181 1.21 -20.30 6.48
N LEU A 182 2.00 -19.31 6.91
CA LEU A 182 3.49 -19.39 6.85
C LEU A 182 4.11 -20.24 7.99
N PHE A 183 3.27 -20.92 8.80
CA PHE A 183 3.66 -21.76 9.92
C PHE A 183 2.91 -23.09 10.06
N GLY A 184 1.62 -23.14 9.70
CA GLY A 184 0.74 -24.28 9.98
C GLY A 184 1.26 -25.61 9.42
N PHE A 185 1.94 -25.59 8.27
CA PHE A 185 2.57 -26.77 7.66
C PHE A 185 3.67 -27.44 8.52
N TYR A 186 4.14 -26.79 9.59
CA TYR A 186 5.14 -27.37 10.50
C TYR A 186 4.56 -28.04 11.74
N PHE A 187 3.33 -27.72 12.16
CA PHE A 187 2.81 -28.22 13.46
C PHE A 187 2.48 -29.72 13.42
N GLN A 188 2.10 -30.25 12.24
CA GLN A 188 1.85 -31.68 12.04
C GLN A 188 3.13 -32.55 12.11
N ILE A 189 4.32 -31.95 12.24
CA ILE A 189 5.63 -32.66 12.23
C ILE A 189 6.43 -32.42 13.54
N CYS A 190 5.79 -31.91 14.60
CA CYS A 190 6.44 -31.70 15.92
C CYS A 190 6.13 -32.79 16.96
N ASN A 191 5.97 -34.04 16.54
CA ASN A 191 6.02 -35.22 17.44
C ASN A 191 7.45 -35.77 17.64
N GLN A 192 8.47 -34.93 17.36
CA GLN A 192 9.84 -35.05 17.88
C GLN A 192 10.29 -33.67 18.36
N GLY A 193 10.92 -33.63 19.54
CA GLY A 193 11.12 -32.39 20.27
C GLY A 193 12.22 -31.50 19.71
N ASN A 194 11.87 -30.27 19.34
CA ASN A 194 12.77 -29.12 19.37
C ASN A 194 12.00 -27.90 19.89
N TYR A 195 12.30 -27.50 21.11
CA TYR A 195 11.76 -26.29 21.72
C TYR A 195 12.46 -25.05 21.13
N PHE A 196 11.87 -23.86 21.31
CA PHE A 196 12.47 -22.57 20.97
C PHE A 196 12.54 -22.17 19.48
N LEU A 197 11.36 -22.09 18.83
CA LEU A 197 11.12 -21.05 17.80
C LEU A 197 9.70 -20.45 17.91
N CYS A 198 9.20 -20.36 19.15
CA CYS A 198 7.82 -19.99 19.47
C CYS A 198 7.61 -18.47 19.54
N CYS A 199 7.83 -17.78 18.42
CA CYS A 199 7.46 -16.37 18.24
C CYS A 199 6.76 -16.19 16.90
N ARG A 200 5.48 -16.57 16.86
CA ARG A 200 4.62 -16.58 15.68
C ARG A 200 3.21 -16.15 16.07
N LEU A 201 2.54 -15.49 15.12
CA LEU A 201 1.18 -14.95 15.21
C LEU A 201 0.22 -15.92 14.48
N CYS A 202 -1.11 -15.74 14.41
CA CYS A 202 -2.05 -14.80 15.02
C CYS A 202 -3.41 -15.51 15.32
N VAL A 203 -4.43 -14.72 15.69
CA VAL A 203 -5.89 -14.99 15.75
C VAL A 203 -6.33 -16.43 15.46
N GLY A 204 -6.34 -16.93 14.22
CA GLY A 204 -6.95 -18.25 13.89
C GLY A 204 -6.36 -19.45 14.64
N ILE A 205 -5.03 -19.52 14.79
CA ILE A 205 -4.37 -20.56 15.61
C ILE A 205 -4.65 -20.32 17.11
N ILE A 206 -4.76 -19.06 17.51
CA ILE A 206 -5.03 -18.66 18.90
C ILE A 206 -6.45 -19.08 19.31
N GLY A 207 -7.48 -18.81 18.49
CA GLY A 207 -8.87 -19.24 18.71
C GLY A 207 -9.03 -20.77 18.72
N SER A 208 -8.31 -21.47 17.84
CA SER A 208 -8.25 -22.95 17.85
C SER A 208 -7.62 -23.51 19.13
N SER A 209 -6.51 -22.91 19.57
CA SER A 209 -5.85 -23.23 20.84
C SER A 209 -6.76 -22.87 22.03
N CYS A 210 -7.56 -21.81 21.92
CA CYS A 210 -8.54 -21.38 22.92
C CYS A 210 -9.65 -22.42 23.11
N ALA A 211 -10.19 -22.97 22.02
CA ALA A 211 -11.24 -23.99 22.08
C ALA A 211 -10.76 -25.26 22.81
N LEU A 212 -9.56 -25.74 22.47
CA LEU A 212 -8.97 -26.91 23.12
C LEU A 212 -8.57 -26.62 24.59
N SER A 213 -8.18 -25.39 24.91
CA SER A 213 -7.78 -24.99 26.26
C SER A 213 -8.97 -24.71 27.21
N ASP A 214 -10.08 -24.11 26.75
CA ASP A 214 -11.29 -23.89 27.58
C ASP A 214 -12.02 -25.21 27.87
N ALA A 215 -11.94 -26.19 26.96
CA ALA A 215 -12.44 -27.55 27.18
C ALA A 215 -11.75 -28.21 28.40
N GLN A 216 -10.43 -28.05 28.53
CA GLN A 216 -9.66 -28.52 29.68
C GLN A 216 -9.83 -27.63 30.94
N ASN A 217 -9.61 -26.32 30.82
CA ASN A 217 -9.53 -25.39 31.95
C ASN A 217 -10.05 -23.99 31.58
N SER A 218 -11.31 -23.70 31.93
CA SER A 218 -11.97 -22.44 31.52
C SER A 218 -11.48 -21.16 32.21
N THR A 219 -10.44 -21.24 33.04
CA THR A 219 -9.72 -20.08 33.61
C THR A 219 -8.64 -19.54 32.66
N LEU A 220 -8.31 -20.28 31.59
CA LEU A 220 -7.30 -19.88 30.59
C LEU A 220 -7.87 -18.98 29.48
N PHE A 221 -9.16 -19.13 29.16
CA PHE A 221 -9.86 -18.42 28.09
C PHE A 221 -9.54 -16.91 28.01
N VAL A 222 -9.72 -16.19 29.13
CA VAL A 222 -9.51 -14.73 29.18
C VAL A 222 -8.05 -14.34 28.89
N LYS A 223 -7.08 -15.18 29.28
CA LYS A 223 -5.65 -14.92 29.04
C LYS A 223 -5.29 -15.07 27.56
N ILE A 224 -5.91 -16.03 26.87
CA ILE A 224 -5.73 -16.24 25.43
C ILE A 224 -6.43 -15.11 24.64
N LEU A 225 -7.65 -14.73 25.04
CA LEU A 225 -8.46 -13.68 24.40
C LEU A 225 -7.73 -12.33 24.30
N VAL A 226 -6.95 -11.95 25.32
CA VAL A 226 -6.12 -10.73 25.28
C VAL A 226 -5.11 -10.74 24.12
N ILE A 227 -4.50 -11.89 23.82
CA ILE A 227 -3.55 -12.05 22.71
C ILE A 227 -4.28 -11.94 21.36
N GLU A 228 -5.50 -12.46 21.29
CA GLU A 228 -6.36 -12.37 20.11
C GLU A 228 -6.76 -10.92 19.78
N ILE A 229 -7.08 -10.11 20.79
CA ILE A 229 -7.34 -8.66 20.63
C ILE A 229 -6.10 -7.94 20.08
N PHE A 230 -4.89 -8.21 20.63
CA PHE A 230 -3.65 -7.63 20.10
C PHE A 230 -3.35 -8.07 18.66
N GLY A 231 -3.76 -9.28 18.25
CA GLY A 231 -3.75 -9.71 16.86
C GLY A 231 -4.70 -8.89 15.97
N SER A 232 -5.94 -8.69 16.41
CA SER A 232 -6.96 -7.95 15.65
C SER A 232 -6.58 -6.46 15.43
N ALA A 233 -5.84 -5.87 16.36
CA ALA A 233 -5.34 -4.49 16.24
C ALA A 233 -4.41 -4.27 15.04
N LEU A 234 -3.70 -5.29 14.55
CA LEU A 234 -2.79 -5.16 13.41
C LEU A 234 -3.54 -4.85 12.10
N GLY A 235 -4.74 -5.40 11.92
CA GLY A 235 -5.61 -5.07 10.78
C GLY A 235 -6.04 -3.60 10.83
N LEU A 236 -6.42 -3.11 12.02
CA LEU A 236 -6.81 -1.72 12.23
C LEU A 236 -5.66 -0.74 11.90
N PHE A 237 -4.42 -1.06 12.24
CA PHE A 237 -3.26 -0.24 11.83
C PHE A 237 -3.09 -0.20 10.30
N GLY A 238 -3.29 -1.32 9.61
CA GLY A 238 -3.28 -1.37 8.14
C GLY A 238 -4.35 -0.47 7.52
N VAL A 239 -5.57 -0.54 8.04
CA VAL A 239 -6.72 0.31 7.65
C VAL A 239 -6.40 1.80 7.81
N ILE A 240 -5.83 2.20 8.95
CA ILE A 240 -5.44 3.59 9.23
C ILE A 240 -4.40 4.08 8.21
N VAL A 241 -3.36 3.28 7.92
CA VAL A 241 -2.32 3.62 6.93
C VAL A 241 -2.91 3.76 5.52
N GLY A 242 -3.78 2.83 5.11
CA GLY A 242 -4.47 2.89 3.82
C GLY A 242 -5.31 4.14 3.65
N ILE A 243 -6.11 4.50 4.67
CA ILE A 243 -6.94 5.72 4.65
C ILE A 243 -6.04 6.96 4.53
N ILE A 244 -4.97 7.06 5.32
CA ILE A 244 -4.04 8.20 5.26
C ILE A 244 -3.36 8.33 3.88
N MET A 245 -2.96 7.22 3.25
CA MET A 245 -2.42 7.24 1.88
C MET A 245 -3.45 7.69 0.84
N SER A 246 -4.70 7.24 0.97
CA SER A 246 -5.80 7.67 0.09
C SER A 246 -6.19 9.13 0.29
N ALA A 247 -6.00 9.69 1.49
CA ALA A 247 -6.34 11.08 1.81
C ALA A 247 -5.44 12.11 1.09
N GLN A 248 -4.31 11.67 0.52
CA GLN A 248 -3.45 12.51 -0.33
C GLN A 248 -3.78 12.39 -1.84
N ALA A 249 -4.72 11.52 -2.23
CA ALA A 249 -5.17 11.41 -3.61
C ALA A 249 -6.15 12.57 -3.94
N THR A 250 -5.81 13.34 -4.97
CA THR A 250 -6.62 14.46 -5.49
C THR A 250 -6.71 14.29 -7.00
N TRP A 251 -7.89 14.45 -7.58
CA TRP A 251 -8.08 14.37 -9.03
C TRP A 251 -8.20 15.78 -9.64
N PRO A 252 -7.60 16.04 -10.82
CA PRO A 252 -7.74 17.31 -11.50
C PRO A 252 -9.11 17.41 -12.20
N THR A 253 -10.14 17.78 -11.44
CA THR A 253 -11.53 17.92 -11.91
C THR A 253 -11.82 19.19 -12.72
N LYS A 254 -10.81 20.02 -13.00
CA LYS A 254 -10.87 21.24 -13.82
C LYS A 254 -9.61 21.36 -14.67
#